data_AF-A0A960PPY6-F1
#
_entry.id   AF-A0A960PPY6-F1
#
_cell.length_a   1.000
_cell.length_b   1.000
_cell.length_c   1.000
_cell.angle_alpha   90.00
_cell.angle_beta   90.00
_cell.angle_gamma   90.00
#
_symmetry.space_group_name_H-M   'P 1'
#
loop_
_entity.id
_entity.type
_entity.pdbx_description
1 polymer ?
#
loop_
_entity_poly.entity_id
_entity_poly.type
_entity_poly.pdbx_seq_one_letter_code
_entity_poly.pdbx_strand_id
1 'polypeptide(L)'
;MTNGKSSTLRASGDAADATFSSGDPDDPSKSCRETTWVDIELLDNDGNPIPDQEFRLTLPDGRVIEGKLDADGRAGVDGVIPGEGKLEFPNLEEDSVRLDGE
;
A
#
# COMPACT_ATOMS: atom_id res chain seq x y z
N MET A 1 -68.19 -5.48 -11.64
CA MET A 1 -67.64 -4.68 -10.51
C MET A 1 -66.97 -3.45 -11.10
N THR A 2 -67.54 -2.26 -10.93
CA THR A 2 -67.05 -0.99 -11.50
C THR A 2 -66.35 -0.15 -10.44
N ASN A 3 -65.42 0.69 -10.93
CA ASN A 3 -64.81 1.87 -10.30
C ASN A 3 -63.78 1.57 -9.19
N GLY A 4 -62.53 2.02 -9.27
CA GLY A 4 -62.11 3.37 -9.62
C GLY A 4 -61.95 4.17 -8.32
N LYS A 5 -60.70 4.51 -7.97
CA LYS A 5 -60.26 5.67 -7.17
C LYS A 5 -58.77 5.57 -6.85
N SER A 6 -57.95 6.16 -7.72
CA SER A 6 -56.70 6.79 -7.32
C SER A 6 -57.04 7.90 -6.34
N SER A 7 -56.42 7.94 -5.17
CA SER A 7 -56.56 9.05 -4.23
C SER A 7 -55.19 9.56 -3.80
N THR A 8 -54.90 10.73 -4.36
CA THR A 8 -53.93 11.77 -4.04
C THR A 8 -53.46 11.82 -2.58
N LEU A 9 -52.14 11.86 -2.38
CA LEU A 9 -51.54 12.61 -1.27
C LEU A 9 -50.53 13.62 -1.84
N ARG A 10 -50.74 14.88 -1.45
CA ARG A 10 -50.15 16.12 -1.95
C ARG A 10 -48.68 16.22 -1.52
N ALA A 11 -47.84 16.72 -2.43
CA ALA A 11 -46.56 17.33 -2.06
C ALA A 11 -46.79 18.61 -1.25
N SER A 12 -46.07 18.75 -0.13
CA SER A 12 -45.57 20.00 0.47
C SER A 12 -44.96 19.66 1.83
N GLY A 13 -43.68 19.94 2.04
CA GLY A 13 -43.15 20.11 3.41
C GLY A 13 -41.67 19.84 3.60
N ASP A 14 -40.89 20.92 3.61
CA ASP A 14 -39.85 21.24 4.59
C ASP A 14 -38.53 20.44 4.67
N ALA A 15 -37.45 21.22 4.58
CA ALA A 15 -36.08 20.82 4.83
C ALA A 15 -35.83 20.52 6.32
N ALA A 16 -35.12 19.43 6.60
CA ALA A 16 -34.14 19.35 7.68
C ALA A 16 -33.27 18.11 7.50
N ASP A 17 -31.98 18.37 7.28
CA ASP A 17 -30.90 17.66 7.94
C ASP A 17 -30.97 16.13 7.91
N ALA A 18 -30.55 15.56 6.78
CA ALA A 18 -29.91 14.25 6.85
C ALA A 18 -28.57 14.47 7.58
N THR A 19 -28.63 14.40 8.91
CA THR A 19 -27.51 14.12 9.79
C THR A 19 -26.76 12.94 9.18
N PHE A 20 -25.70 13.23 8.44
CA PHE A 20 -24.67 12.25 8.15
C PHE A 20 -24.07 11.95 9.51
N SER A 21 -24.50 10.81 10.08
CA SER A 21 -23.97 10.30 11.33
C SER A 21 -22.46 10.30 11.24
N SER A 22 -21.87 11.12 12.09
CA SER A 22 -20.53 11.02 12.62
C SER A 22 -20.05 9.58 12.59
N GLY A 23 -19.23 9.30 11.59
CA GLY A 23 -18.26 8.22 11.62
C GLY A 23 -16.90 8.88 11.50
N ASP A 24 -16.50 9.61 12.53
CA ASP A 24 -15.13 10.07 12.71
C ASP A 24 -14.21 8.83 12.67
N PRO A 25 -13.30 8.69 11.68
CA PRO A 25 -12.27 7.67 11.73
C PRO A 25 -10.96 8.21 12.35
N ASP A 26 -10.97 9.41 12.94
CA ASP A 26 -9.90 9.90 13.82
C ASP A 26 -10.02 9.22 15.19
N ASP A 27 -9.80 7.90 15.21
CA ASP A 27 -9.57 7.11 16.42
C ASP A 27 -8.05 6.99 16.63
N PRO A 28 -7.40 7.88 17.42
CA PRO A 28 -5.96 7.80 17.69
C PRO A 28 -5.59 6.64 18.63
N SER A 29 -6.51 5.72 18.94
CA SER A 29 -6.28 4.61 19.88
C SER A 29 -5.71 3.35 19.21
N LYS A 30 -5.59 3.34 17.89
CA LYS A 30 -4.99 2.25 17.12
C LYS A 30 -3.48 2.39 17.01
N SER A 31 -2.78 2.40 18.14
CA SER A 31 -1.37 1.97 18.20
C SER A 31 -1.25 0.43 18.06
N CYS A 32 -2.08 -0.18 17.20
CA CYS A 32 -1.74 -1.45 16.61
C CYS A 32 -0.69 -1.13 15.56
N ARG A 33 0.52 -1.62 15.76
CA ARG A 33 1.65 -1.47 14.83
C ARG A 33 1.18 -1.96 13.46
N GLU A 34 0.67 -1.07 12.62
CA GLU A 34 0.17 -1.41 11.29
C GLU A 34 1.40 -1.75 10.46
N THR A 35 1.73 -3.03 10.41
CA THR A 35 2.73 -3.53 9.48
C THR A 35 2.08 -3.63 8.11
N THR A 36 2.70 -3.00 7.12
CA THR A 36 2.39 -3.15 5.70
C THR A 36 3.13 -4.33 5.08
N TRP A 37 2.78 -4.61 3.84
CA TRP A 37 3.51 -5.49 2.94
C TRP A 37 4.30 -4.63 1.94
N VAL A 38 5.45 -5.14 1.50
CA VAL A 38 6.28 -4.55 0.44
C VAL A 38 6.51 -5.63 -0.61
N ASP A 39 6.21 -5.31 -1.87
CA ASP A 39 6.56 -6.13 -3.02
C ASP A 39 7.85 -5.57 -3.63
N ILE A 40 8.84 -6.43 -3.77
CA ILE A 40 10.14 -6.11 -4.37
C ILE A 40 10.17 -6.78 -5.73
N GLU A 41 10.35 -6.00 -6.79
CA GLU A 41 10.59 -6.48 -8.15
C GLU A 41 11.96 -5.97 -8.61
N LEU A 42 12.78 -6.87 -9.13
CA LEU A 42 14.10 -6.55 -9.64
C LEU A 42 14.22 -6.92 -11.10
N LEU A 43 14.52 -5.90 -11.91
CA LEU A 43 14.73 -6.01 -13.35
C LEU A 43 16.15 -5.52 -13.68
N ASP A 44 16.79 -6.16 -14.66
CA ASP A 44 18.07 -5.74 -15.22
C ASP A 44 17.92 -4.50 -16.12
N ASN A 45 19.04 -3.93 -16.61
CA ASN A 45 19.03 -2.83 -17.58
C ASN A 45 18.23 -3.17 -18.85
N ASP A 46 18.21 -4.44 -19.27
CA ASP A 46 17.39 -4.90 -20.40
C ASP A 46 15.90 -5.10 -20.05
N GLY A 47 15.50 -4.88 -18.80
CA GLY A 47 14.14 -5.12 -18.31
C GLY A 47 13.83 -6.59 -18.03
N ASN A 48 14.84 -7.45 -17.97
CA ASN A 48 14.68 -8.87 -17.64
C ASN A 48 14.64 -9.06 -16.12
N PRO A 49 13.71 -9.85 -15.56
CA PRO A 49 13.71 -10.16 -14.14
C PRO A 49 14.98 -10.91 -13.74
N ILE A 50 15.58 -10.52 -12.62
CA ILE A 50 16.78 -11.18 -12.10
C ILE A 50 16.37 -12.09 -10.94
N PRO A 51 16.16 -13.40 -11.18
CA PRO A 51 15.84 -14.33 -10.12
C PRO A 51 17.06 -14.62 -9.23
N ASP A 52 16.80 -15.29 -8.11
CA ASP A 52 17.86 -15.83 -7.26
C ASP A 52 18.77 -14.75 -6.63
N GLN A 53 18.34 -13.49 -6.61
CA GLN A 53 19.09 -12.39 -5.99
C GLN A 53 18.76 -12.25 -4.52
N GLU A 54 19.80 -12.09 -3.70
CA GLU A 54 19.63 -11.78 -2.28
C GLU A 54 19.33 -10.29 -2.11
N PHE A 55 18.33 -9.97 -1.31
CA PHE A 55 17.95 -8.61 -0.95
C PHE A 55 18.01 -8.42 0.57
N ARG A 56 18.26 -7.18 0.97
CA ARG A 56 18.38 -6.76 2.36
C ARG A 56 17.56 -5.48 2.58
N LEU A 57 16.41 -5.62 3.21
CA LEU A 57 15.52 -4.52 3.56
C LEU A 57 15.73 -4.12 5.03
N THR A 58 16.36 -2.98 5.25
CA THR A 58 16.47 -2.36 6.56
C THR A 58 15.25 -1.49 6.83
N LEU A 59 14.44 -1.87 7.82
CA LEU A 59 13.26 -1.14 8.25
C LEU A 59 13.63 0.09 9.10
N PRO A 60 12.74 1.10 9.18
CA PRO A 60 12.93 2.27 10.04
C PRO A 60 13.05 1.94 11.54
N ASP A 61 12.56 0.76 11.96
CA ASP A 61 12.67 0.24 13.33
C ASP A 61 14.08 -0.28 13.68
N GLY A 62 14.97 -0.36 12.68
CA GLY A 62 16.30 -0.97 12.79
C GLY A 62 16.33 -2.49 12.57
N ARG A 63 15.17 -3.09 12.25
CA ARG A 63 15.10 -4.50 11.82
C ARG A 63 15.63 -4.64 10.41
N VAL A 64 16.35 -5.72 10.14
CA VAL A 64 16.83 -6.06 8.80
C VAL A 64 16.13 -7.34 8.37
N ILE A 65 15.50 -7.30 7.20
CA ILE A 65 14.86 -8.44 6.56
C ILE A 65 15.72 -8.83 5.38
N GLU A 66 16.20 -10.07 5.40
CA GLU A 66 17.03 -10.64 4.35
C GLU A 66 16.25 -11.77 3.68
N GLY A 67 16.28 -11.81 2.36
CA GLY A 67 15.56 -12.79 1.58
C GLY A 67 16.16 -12.96 0.20
N LYS A 68 15.54 -13.83 -0.59
CA LYS A 68 15.95 -14.12 -1.95
C LYS A 68 14.77 -13.92 -2.89
N LEU A 69 15.02 -13.34 -4.06
CA LEU A 69 14.02 -13.21 -5.10
C LEU A 69 13.71 -14.58 -5.72
N ASP A 70 12.44 -14.77 -6.05
CA ASP A 70 11.94 -15.95 -6.74
C ASP A 70 12.33 -15.98 -8.22
N ALA A 71 11.92 -17.02 -8.95
CA ALA A 71 12.20 -17.21 -10.37
C ALA A 71 11.70 -16.07 -11.29
N ASP A 72 10.78 -15.23 -10.80
CA ASP A 72 10.26 -14.06 -11.50
C ASP A 72 11.01 -12.76 -11.12
N GLY A 73 12.09 -12.84 -10.34
CA GLY A 73 12.79 -11.66 -9.83
C GLY A 73 11.94 -10.84 -8.85
N ARG A 74 10.98 -11.49 -8.17
CA ARG A 74 10.09 -10.85 -7.19
C ARG A 74 10.26 -11.43 -5.79
N ALA A 75 10.00 -10.63 -4.77
CA ALA A 75 9.87 -11.08 -3.39
C ALA A 75 8.86 -10.23 -2.62
N GLY A 76 7.98 -10.91 -1.90
CA GLY A 76 7.04 -10.27 -0.97
C GLY A 76 7.58 -10.27 0.45
N VAL A 77 7.62 -9.11 1.08
CA VAL A 77 7.99 -8.96 2.49
C VAL A 77 6.79 -8.48 3.28
N ASP A 78 6.30 -9.32 4.19
CA ASP A 78 5.28 -8.94 5.17
C ASP A 78 5.92 -8.39 6.46
N GLY A 79 5.11 -7.75 7.30
CA GLY A 79 5.59 -7.27 8.59
C GLY A 79 6.44 -5.99 8.54
N VAL A 80 6.43 -5.27 7.42
CA VAL A 80 7.20 -4.03 7.22
C VAL A 80 6.49 -2.88 7.91
N ILE A 81 7.19 -2.09 8.72
CA ILE A 81 6.58 -0.89 9.32
C ILE A 81 6.57 0.23 8.28
N PRO A 82 5.45 0.93 8.07
CA PRO A 82 5.39 2.06 7.14
C PRO A 82 6.39 3.14 7.56
N GLY A 83 7.20 3.59 6.62
CA GLY A 83 8.24 4.60 6.83
C GLY A 83 9.39 4.46 5.84
N GLU A 84 10.47 5.17 6.11
CA GLU A 84 11.67 5.15 5.27
C GLU A 84 12.53 3.92 5.61
N GLY A 85 12.43 2.89 4.77
CA GLY A 85 13.32 1.73 4.81
C GLY A 85 14.40 1.83 3.73
N LYS A 86 15.54 1.19 3.95
CA LYS A 86 16.63 1.06 2.98
C LYS A 86 16.63 -0.34 2.39
N LEU A 87 16.42 -0.46 1.08
CA LEU A 87 16.55 -1.72 0.35
C LEU A 87 17.92 -1.77 -0.33
N GLU A 88 18.67 -2.84 -0.11
CA GLU A 88 20.00 -3.06 -0.67
C GLU A 88 20.09 -4.46 -1.27
N PHE A 89 20.82 -4.61 -2.37
CA PHE A 89 21.04 -5.90 -3.01
C PHE A 89 22.54 -6.23 -2.99
N PRO A 90 23.05 -6.93 -1.95
CA PRO A 90 24.50 -7.15 -1.77
C PRO A 90 25.15 -8.03 -2.84
N ASN A 91 24.36 -8.83 -3.56
CA ASN A 91 24.83 -9.66 -4.68
C ASN A 91 24.68 -9.00 -6.04
N LEU A 92 23.94 -7.89 -6.11
CA LEU A 92 23.93 -7.03 -7.29
C LEU A 92 25.12 -6.11 -7.17
N GLU A 93 26.07 -6.27 -8.08
CA GLU A 93 27.10 -5.26 -8.32
C GLU A 93 26.42 -4.06 -8.99
N GLU A 94 25.68 -3.27 -8.21
CA GLU A 94 25.08 -2.03 -8.65
C GLU A 94 26.25 -1.08 -8.97
N ASP A 95 26.47 -0.85 -10.27
CA ASP A 95 27.50 0.05 -10.79
C ASP A 95 27.41 1.36 -10.01
N SER A 96 28.37 1.55 -9.11
CA SER A 96 28.48 2.76 -8.30
C SER A 96 28.81 3.89 -9.26
N VAL A 97 27.77 4.53 -9.82
CA VAL A 97 27.91 5.65 -10.73
C VAL A 97 28.80 6.68 -10.06
N ARG A 98 30.03 6.75 -10.54
CA ARG A 98 30.99 7.77 -10.14
C ARG A 98 30.47 9.08 -10.73
N LEU A 99 29.82 9.89 -9.91
CA LEU A 99 29.58 11.28 -10.26
C LEU A 99 30.93 12.01 -10.14
N ASP A 100 31.76 11.94 -11.17
CA ASP A 100 32.76 12.98 -11.39
C ASP A 100 32.03 14.25 -11.80
N GLY A 101 31.86 15.15 -10.84
CA GLY A 101 31.51 16.54 -11.13
C GLY A 101 32.69 17.22 -11.83
N GLU A 102 32.40 17.80 -12.99
CA GLU A 102 33.26 18.77 -13.68
C GLU A 102 33.00 20.20 -13.19
#